data_AF-A0A963BT91-F1
#
_entry.id   AF-A0A963BT91-F1
#
_cell.length_a   1.000
_cell.length_b   1.000
_cell.length_c   1.000
_cell.angle_alpha   90.00
_cell.angle_beta   90.00
_cell.angle_gamma   90.00
#
_symmetry.space_group_name_H-M   'P 1'
#
loop_
_entity.id
_entity.type
_entity.pdbx_description
1 polymer ?
#
loop_
_entity_poly.entity_id
_entity_poly.type
_entity_poly.pdbx_seq_one_letter_code
_entity_poly.pdbx_strand_id
1 'polypeptide(L)'
;MKPISKSLRNALTPLLAAACLAPSIAAAGVTIYYEGRAVDAAAVKTVIQTVRDEARRHGWRVLDASHAEITLERVVGYDMKTYRGPVEGVSVFPALNCEPLHFQFDTDGFMQDQVKTQFASPAIHIAITELLRKIAPHLTRFEVDDEGEYWDTGDARKLQDQIDTINARLAAMKRARRDLKGPVTMPDGRIVDLMGRD
;
A
#
# COMPACT_ATOMS: atom_id res chain seq x y z
N MET A 1 33.70 -40.93 -22.24
CA MET A 1 34.51 -40.10 -21.33
C MET A 1 34.01 -38.66 -21.35
N LYS A 2 33.58 -38.11 -20.20
CA LYS A 2 33.52 -36.66 -19.92
C LYS A 2 34.94 -36.17 -19.55
N PRO A 3 35.28 -34.87 -19.72
CA PRO A 3 35.05 -33.86 -18.67
C PRO A 3 34.54 -32.51 -19.25
N ILE A 4 33.57 -31.82 -18.64
CA ILE A 4 33.64 -30.87 -17.51
C ILE A 4 34.64 -29.72 -17.72
N SER A 5 34.13 -28.49 -17.90
CA SER A 5 34.74 -27.28 -17.32
C SER A 5 33.68 -26.37 -16.69
N LYS A 6 34.00 -25.93 -15.47
CA LYS A 6 33.24 -25.12 -14.50
C LYS A 6 32.88 -23.74 -15.06
N SER A 7 31.63 -23.28 -14.92
CA SER A 7 31.17 -22.27 -13.94
C SER A 7 32.00 -20.99 -13.88
N LEU A 8 31.41 -19.83 -14.21
CA LEU A 8 31.30 -18.69 -13.29
C LEU A 8 30.22 -17.69 -13.77
N ARG A 9 29.18 -17.57 -12.95
CA ARG A 9 28.34 -16.41 -12.60
C ARG A 9 28.50 -15.13 -13.44
N ASN A 10 27.38 -14.65 -13.99
CA ASN A 10 26.85 -13.32 -13.70
C ASN A 10 25.39 -13.25 -14.16
N ALA A 11 24.49 -13.32 -13.18
CA ALA A 11 23.09 -12.98 -13.37
C ALA A 11 23.00 -11.46 -13.53
N LEU A 12 22.62 -11.02 -14.74
CA LEU A 12 22.11 -9.67 -14.96
C LEU A 12 20.59 -9.76 -14.93
N THR A 13 20.02 -9.35 -13.81
CA THR A 13 18.61 -9.05 -13.63
C THR A 13 18.20 -7.95 -14.63
N PRO A 14 17.16 -8.11 -15.47
CA PRO A 14 16.49 -6.97 -16.09
C PRO A 14 15.44 -6.47 -15.10
N LEU A 15 15.74 -5.41 -14.35
CA LEU A 15 15.39 -4.02 -14.66
C LEU A 15 13.90 -3.86 -15.01
N LEU A 16 13.14 -3.39 -14.01
CA LEU A 16 11.78 -2.89 -14.08
C LEU A 16 11.54 -2.07 -15.35
N ALA A 17 10.44 -2.34 -16.03
CA ALA A 17 9.85 -1.42 -16.99
C ALA A 17 8.32 -1.50 -16.95
N ALA A 18 7.67 -0.49 -16.34
CA ALA A 18 6.35 0.00 -16.75
C ALA A 18 6.10 1.41 -16.19
N ALA A 19 6.57 2.39 -16.97
CA ALA A 19 6.03 3.73 -17.21
C ALA A 19 5.16 4.46 -16.16
N CYS A 20 5.76 5.48 -15.52
CA CYS A 20 5.16 6.82 -15.40
C CYS A 20 6.23 7.87 -15.77
N LEU A 21 5.99 8.66 -16.82
CA LEU A 21 6.89 9.71 -17.31
C LEU A 21 6.69 11.03 -16.55
N ALA A 22 7.55 11.24 -15.56
CA ALA A 22 8.16 12.50 -15.12
C ALA A 22 9.42 12.07 -14.34
N PRO A 23 10.47 12.89 -14.15
CA PRO A 23 11.55 12.53 -13.24
C PRO A 23 10.98 12.54 -11.82
N SER A 24 10.31 11.45 -11.44
CA SER A 24 9.96 11.23 -10.06
C SER A 24 11.28 11.09 -9.34
N ILE A 25 11.51 12.02 -8.42
CA ILE A 25 12.40 11.79 -7.30
C ILE A 25 11.97 10.42 -6.76
N ALA A 26 12.88 9.45 -6.82
CA ALA A 26 12.61 8.04 -6.53
C ALA A 26 11.56 7.87 -5.42
N ALA A 27 10.54 7.05 -5.68
CA ALA A 27 9.55 6.65 -4.69
C ALA A 27 10.30 6.16 -3.42
N ALA A 28 10.27 6.98 -2.38
CA ALA A 28 10.95 6.71 -1.13
C ALA A 28 9.97 7.12 -0.03
N GLY A 29 9.04 6.23 0.28
CA GLY A 29 8.11 6.39 1.38
C GLY A 29 8.02 5.14 2.25
N VAL A 30 7.10 5.20 3.21
CA VAL A 30 6.68 4.04 3.98
C VAL A 30 5.25 3.73 3.57
N THR A 31 5.11 2.72 2.72
CA THR A 31 3.86 2.27 2.10
C THR A 31 3.63 0.81 2.44
N ILE A 32 2.37 0.45 2.71
CA ILE A 32 1.96 -0.95 2.83
C ILE A 32 1.15 -1.29 1.59
N TYR A 33 1.63 -2.23 0.80
CA TYR A 33 0.92 -2.84 -0.31
C TYR A 33 0.24 -4.11 0.18
N TYR A 34 -0.99 -4.35 -0.24
CA TYR A 34 -1.68 -5.58 0.10
C TYR A 34 -2.60 -6.05 -1.01
N GLU A 35 -2.62 -7.36 -1.22
CA GLU A 35 -3.57 -8.02 -2.11
C GLU A 35 -4.09 -9.31 -1.49
N GLY A 36 -5.33 -9.66 -1.78
CA GLY A 36 -5.90 -10.89 -1.26
C GLY A 36 -7.10 -11.39 -2.04
N ARG A 37 -7.40 -12.67 -1.84
CA ARG A 37 -8.58 -13.33 -2.43
C ARG A 37 -9.42 -13.99 -1.35
N ALA A 38 -10.64 -13.51 -1.18
CA ALA A 38 -11.63 -14.14 -0.31
C ALA A 38 -11.97 -15.55 -0.80
N VAL A 39 -12.28 -16.45 0.14
CA VAL A 39 -12.67 -17.83 -0.17
C VAL A 39 -14.00 -17.87 -0.92
N ASP A 40 -14.94 -17.06 -0.47
CA ASP A 40 -16.31 -16.98 -0.97
C ASP A 40 -16.94 -15.62 -0.60
N ALA A 41 -18.20 -15.44 -0.98
CA ALA A 41 -18.95 -14.24 -0.66
C ALA A 41 -19.16 -14.04 0.86
N ALA A 42 -19.24 -15.10 1.66
CA ALA A 42 -19.38 -14.97 3.10
C ALA A 42 -18.08 -14.46 3.75
N ALA A 43 -16.92 -14.87 3.23
CA ALA A 43 -15.63 -14.36 3.62
C ALA A 43 -15.48 -12.87 3.28
N VAL A 44 -15.98 -12.41 2.12
CA VAL A 44 -16.02 -10.96 1.78
C VAL A 44 -16.80 -10.18 2.84
N LYS A 45 -18.02 -10.63 3.20
CA LYS A 45 -18.82 -9.97 4.25
C LYS A 45 -18.09 -9.97 5.58
N THR A 46 -17.44 -11.08 5.92
CA THR A 46 -16.68 -11.22 7.18
C THR A 46 -15.51 -10.25 7.23
N VAL A 47 -14.71 -10.14 6.16
CA VAL A 47 -13.61 -9.16 6.08
C VAL A 47 -14.14 -7.74 6.22
N ILE A 48 -15.18 -7.37 5.46
CA ILE A 48 -15.76 -6.02 5.52
C ILE A 48 -16.26 -5.71 6.94
N GLN A 49 -16.88 -6.68 7.62
CA GLN A 49 -17.37 -6.51 8.98
C GLN A 49 -16.20 -6.36 9.98
N THR A 50 -15.18 -7.21 9.89
CA THR A 50 -13.96 -7.09 10.72
C THR A 50 -13.28 -5.73 10.53
N VAL A 51 -13.17 -5.24 9.29
CA VAL A 51 -12.61 -3.91 8.99
C VAL A 51 -13.45 -2.80 9.65
N ARG A 52 -14.79 -2.87 9.56
CA ARG A 52 -15.68 -1.90 10.21
C ARG A 52 -15.53 -1.91 11.72
N ASP A 53 -15.42 -3.08 12.35
CA ASP A 53 -15.33 -3.21 13.80
C ASP A 53 -13.98 -2.71 14.34
N GLU A 54 -12.88 -3.02 13.65
CA GLU A 54 -11.58 -2.47 14.00
C GLU A 54 -11.53 -0.96 13.80
N ALA A 55 -12.06 -0.44 12.69
CA ALA A 55 -12.15 0.99 12.48
C ALA A 55 -12.95 1.69 13.59
N ARG A 56 -14.10 1.13 14.01
CA ARG A 56 -14.87 1.66 15.15
C ARG A 56 -14.07 1.65 16.45
N ARG A 57 -13.34 0.57 16.74
CA ARG A 57 -12.50 0.44 17.95
C ARG A 57 -11.41 1.51 18.01
N HIS A 58 -10.86 1.88 16.85
CA HIS A 58 -9.85 2.94 16.73
C HIS A 58 -10.44 4.35 16.55
N GLY A 59 -11.76 4.49 16.40
CA GLY A 59 -12.41 5.77 16.09
C GLY A 59 -12.17 6.26 14.66
N TRP A 60 -11.78 5.37 13.74
CA TRP A 60 -11.56 5.68 12.35
C TRP A 60 -12.87 5.85 11.59
N ARG A 61 -12.89 6.79 10.64
CA ARG A 61 -14.04 6.99 9.76
C ARG A 61 -14.07 5.88 8.72
N VAL A 62 -15.27 5.35 8.46
CA VAL A 62 -15.51 4.34 7.42
C VAL A 62 -16.60 4.84 6.48
N LEU A 63 -16.37 4.71 5.18
CA LEU A 63 -17.36 4.95 4.14
C LEU A 63 -17.67 3.64 3.41
N ASP A 64 -18.91 3.52 2.94
CA ASP A 64 -19.22 2.52 1.92
C ASP A 64 -18.44 2.85 0.65
N ALA A 65 -17.81 1.83 0.07
CA ALA A 65 -17.04 1.93 -1.16
C ALA A 65 -17.50 0.88 -2.16
N SER A 66 -18.77 0.47 -2.05
CA SER A 66 -19.39 -0.45 -2.98
C SER A 66 -19.81 0.32 -4.23
N HIS A 67 -19.57 -0.24 -5.40
CA HIS A 67 -19.95 0.36 -6.68
C HIS A 67 -20.56 -0.71 -7.59
N ALA A 68 -21.65 -0.38 -8.28
CA ALA A 68 -22.22 -1.27 -9.29
C ALA A 68 -21.33 -1.36 -10.55
N GLU A 69 -20.53 -0.34 -10.81
CA GLU A 69 -19.58 -0.27 -11.91
C GLU A 69 -18.44 0.69 -11.52
N ILE A 70 -17.19 0.21 -11.57
CA ILE A 70 -15.97 1.00 -11.35
C ILE A 70 -14.84 0.49 -12.24
N THR A 71 -13.86 1.33 -12.52
CA THR A 71 -12.59 0.91 -13.15
C THR A 71 -11.49 0.95 -12.11
N LEU A 72 -10.80 -0.18 -11.91
CA LEU A 72 -9.64 -0.28 -11.01
C LEU A 72 -8.43 -0.75 -11.81
N GLU A 73 -7.31 -0.05 -11.65
CA GLU A 73 -6.01 -0.51 -12.16
C GLU A 73 -5.30 -1.31 -11.08
N ARG A 74 -4.83 -2.51 -11.43
CA ARG A 74 -4.22 -3.47 -10.50
C ARG A 74 -2.93 -4.01 -11.07
N VAL A 75 -1.98 -4.36 -10.21
CA VAL A 75 -0.72 -5.02 -10.58
C VAL A 75 -0.82 -6.48 -10.19
N VAL A 76 -0.97 -7.41 -11.14
CA VAL A 76 -1.10 -8.84 -10.83
C VAL A 76 0.04 -9.59 -11.50
N GLY A 77 0.98 -10.09 -10.69
CA GLY A 77 2.14 -10.84 -11.21
C GLY A 77 3.00 -9.99 -12.15
N TYR A 78 3.26 -8.74 -11.78
CA TYR A 78 4.00 -7.71 -12.54
C TYR A 78 3.27 -7.10 -13.74
N ASP A 79 2.10 -7.61 -14.11
CA ASP A 79 1.30 -7.03 -15.19
C ASP A 79 0.27 -6.03 -14.66
N MET A 80 0.16 -4.87 -15.32
CA MET A 80 -0.97 -3.96 -15.13
C MET A 80 -2.23 -4.59 -15.73
N LYS A 81 -3.28 -4.68 -14.93
CA LYS A 81 -4.59 -5.21 -15.31
C LYS A 81 -5.68 -4.25 -14.91
N THR A 82 -6.49 -3.86 -15.88
CA THR A 82 -7.69 -3.07 -15.66
C THR A 82 -8.86 -3.99 -15.33
N TYR A 83 -9.44 -3.81 -14.15
CA TYR A 83 -10.73 -4.37 -13.78
C TYR A 83 -11.84 -3.37 -14.11
N ARG A 84 -12.95 -3.87 -14.69
CA ARG A 84 -14.19 -3.11 -14.88
C ARG A 84 -15.36 -3.98 -14.42
N GLY A 85 -16.15 -3.47 -13.50
CA GLY A 85 -17.32 -4.16 -12.99
C GLY A 85 -17.68 -3.73 -11.57
N PRO A 86 -18.59 -4.48 -10.92
CA PRO A 86 -19.02 -4.16 -9.57
C PRO A 86 -17.96 -4.51 -8.52
N VAL A 87 -17.88 -3.70 -7.48
CA VAL A 87 -17.10 -4.01 -6.28
C VAL A 87 -17.96 -3.88 -5.04
N GLU A 88 -17.67 -4.70 -4.04
CA GLU A 88 -18.22 -4.56 -2.71
C GLU A 88 -17.10 -4.23 -1.72
N GLY A 89 -17.29 -3.24 -0.87
CA GLY A 89 -16.24 -2.88 0.06
C GLY A 89 -16.43 -1.64 0.89
N VAL A 90 -15.35 -1.27 1.56
CA VAL A 90 -15.27 -0.08 2.41
C VAL A 90 -13.97 0.67 2.20
N SER A 91 -14.05 1.98 2.43
CA SER A 91 -12.88 2.85 2.57
C SER A 91 -12.73 3.27 4.03
N VAL A 92 -11.55 3.06 4.61
CA VAL A 92 -11.22 3.41 5.99
C VAL A 92 -10.24 4.59 5.99
N PHE A 93 -10.45 5.55 6.90
CA PHE A 93 -9.63 6.74 7.04
C PHE A 93 -9.01 6.78 8.44
N PRO A 94 -7.79 6.25 8.62
CA PRO A 94 -7.18 6.10 9.95
C PRO A 94 -6.80 7.43 10.62
N ALA A 95 -6.32 8.38 9.82
CA ALA A 95 -5.88 9.70 10.28
C ALA A 95 -5.85 10.70 9.12
N LEU A 96 -5.78 12.00 9.44
CA LEU A 96 -5.74 13.07 8.42
C LEU A 96 -4.45 13.05 7.56
N ASN A 97 -3.37 12.53 8.13
CA ASN A 97 -2.03 12.41 7.54
C ASN A 97 -1.72 10.97 7.09
N CYS A 98 -2.76 10.17 6.85
CA CYS A 98 -2.66 8.82 6.31
C CYS A 98 -3.54 8.73 5.07
N GLU A 99 -3.08 8.01 4.05
CA GLU A 99 -3.94 7.67 2.93
C GLU A 99 -5.11 6.78 3.39
N PRO A 100 -6.26 6.80 2.68
CA PRO A 100 -7.32 5.84 2.93
C PRO A 100 -6.89 4.41 2.58
N LEU A 101 -7.48 3.43 3.26
CA LEU A 101 -7.40 2.01 2.90
C LEU A 101 -8.68 1.59 2.21
N HIS A 102 -8.57 0.90 1.09
CA HIS A 102 -9.67 0.35 0.33
C HIS A 102 -9.70 -1.18 0.41
N PHE A 103 -10.77 -1.69 1.03
CA PHE A 103 -11.07 -3.12 1.04
C PHE A 103 -12.22 -3.38 0.06
N GLN A 104 -11.92 -3.26 -1.24
CA GLN A 104 -12.87 -3.45 -2.34
C GLN A 104 -12.63 -4.78 -3.03
N PHE A 105 -13.61 -5.68 -2.91
CA PHE A 105 -13.61 -7.00 -3.53
C PHE A 105 -14.35 -6.94 -4.85
N ASP A 106 -13.73 -7.47 -5.90
CA ASP A 106 -14.41 -7.72 -7.17
C ASP A 106 -15.29 -8.98 -7.12
N THR A 107 -15.91 -9.30 -8.26
CA THR A 107 -16.76 -10.49 -8.44
C THR A 107 -16.05 -11.82 -8.20
N ASP A 108 -14.72 -11.85 -8.30
CA ASP A 108 -13.92 -13.05 -8.06
C ASP A 108 -13.37 -13.09 -6.62
N GLY A 109 -13.82 -12.15 -5.77
CA GLY A 109 -13.36 -12.01 -4.39
C GLY A 109 -11.93 -11.50 -4.28
N PHE A 110 -11.36 -10.88 -5.32
CA PHE A 110 -10.02 -10.30 -5.28
C PHE A 110 -10.06 -8.82 -4.88
N MET A 111 -9.17 -8.46 -3.96
CA MET A 111 -8.89 -7.08 -3.54
C MET A 111 -7.40 -6.80 -3.66
N GLN A 112 -7.08 -5.54 -3.94
CA GLN A 112 -5.71 -5.04 -3.94
C GLN A 112 -5.75 -3.53 -3.69
N ASP A 113 -4.84 -3.04 -2.86
CA ASP A 113 -4.65 -1.62 -2.61
C ASP A 113 -3.26 -1.38 -1.98
N GLN A 114 -2.90 -0.11 -1.83
CA GLN A 114 -1.73 0.34 -1.10
C GLN A 114 -2.12 1.46 -0.13
N VAL A 115 -1.36 1.69 0.92
CA VAL A 115 -1.56 2.82 1.84
C VAL A 115 -0.23 3.41 2.26
N LYS A 116 0.00 4.68 1.91
CA LYS A 116 1.14 5.43 2.42
C LYS A 116 0.86 5.89 3.86
N THR A 117 1.76 5.51 4.76
CA THR A 117 1.66 5.77 6.21
C THR A 117 2.79 6.66 6.74
N GLN A 118 3.77 7.00 5.91
CA GLN A 118 4.96 7.79 6.26
C GLN A 118 4.65 9.12 7.00
N PHE A 119 3.55 9.77 6.66
CA PHE A 119 3.17 11.05 7.27
C PHE A 119 2.30 10.87 8.51
N ALA A 120 1.82 9.66 8.78
CA ALA A 120 1.11 9.27 9.98
C ALA A 120 2.08 8.95 11.13
N SER A 121 1.56 8.72 12.34
CA SER A 121 2.38 8.19 13.42
C SER A 121 2.68 6.70 13.19
N PRO A 122 3.80 6.15 13.69
CA PRO A 122 4.04 4.70 13.61
C PRO A 122 2.94 3.88 14.26
N ALA A 123 2.25 4.43 15.28
CA ALA A 123 1.11 3.78 15.90
C ALA A 123 -0.05 3.53 14.91
N ILE A 124 -0.28 4.43 13.95
CA ILE A 124 -1.28 4.23 12.89
C ILE A 124 -0.82 3.13 11.93
N HIS A 125 0.44 3.13 11.52
CA HIS A 125 1.01 2.08 10.69
C HIS A 125 0.85 0.71 11.36
N ILE A 126 1.25 0.58 12.63
CA ILE A 126 1.12 -0.66 13.42
C ILE A 126 -0.34 -1.11 13.51
N ALA A 127 -1.27 -0.20 13.78
CA ALA A 127 -2.69 -0.52 13.85
C ALA A 127 -3.25 -1.00 12.50
N ILE A 128 -2.78 -0.44 11.39
CA ILE A 128 -3.10 -0.93 10.04
C ILE A 128 -2.55 -2.35 9.85
N THR A 129 -1.28 -2.60 10.17
CA THR A 129 -0.68 -3.94 10.11
C THR A 129 -1.47 -4.95 10.94
N GLU A 130 -1.90 -4.59 12.14
CA GLU A 130 -2.75 -5.43 13.00
C GLU A 130 -4.12 -5.71 12.37
N LEU A 131 -4.76 -4.72 11.75
CA LEU A 131 -5.99 -4.92 10.98
C LEU A 131 -5.75 -5.92 9.83
N LEU A 132 -4.68 -5.75 9.05
CA LEU A 132 -4.34 -6.66 7.95
C LEU A 132 -4.11 -8.09 8.46
N ARG A 133 -3.43 -8.27 9.60
CA ARG A 133 -3.27 -9.59 10.24
C ARG A 133 -4.61 -10.20 10.66
N LYS A 134 -5.58 -9.39 11.12
CA LYS A 134 -6.90 -9.86 11.54
C LYS A 134 -7.77 -10.34 10.39
N ILE A 135 -7.63 -9.76 9.19
CA ILE A 135 -8.41 -10.18 8.03
C ILE A 135 -7.79 -11.37 7.30
N ALA A 136 -6.47 -11.59 7.44
CA ALA A 136 -5.72 -12.65 6.76
C ALA A 136 -6.35 -14.06 6.85
N PRO A 137 -6.89 -14.51 8.01
CA PRO A 137 -7.51 -15.84 8.12
C PRO A 137 -8.75 -16.05 7.23
N HIS A 138 -9.34 -14.97 6.70
CA HIS A 138 -10.52 -15.03 5.84
C HIS A 138 -10.17 -15.05 4.34
N LEU A 139 -8.89 -15.06 4.00
CA LEU A 139 -8.39 -14.97 2.63
C LEU A 139 -7.64 -16.25 2.25
N THR A 140 -7.93 -16.78 1.06
CA THR A 140 -7.24 -17.97 0.49
C THR A 140 -5.81 -17.67 0.07
N ARG A 141 -5.57 -16.43 -0.35
CA ARG A 141 -4.27 -15.85 -0.66
C ARG A 141 -4.27 -14.46 -0.08
N PHE A 142 -3.21 -14.09 0.62
CA PHE A 142 -3.02 -12.74 1.14
C PHE A 142 -1.53 -12.43 1.13
N GLU A 143 -1.17 -11.39 0.40
CA GLU A 143 0.19 -10.89 0.28
C GLU A 143 0.22 -9.47 0.80
N VAL A 144 1.20 -9.18 1.65
CA VAL A 144 1.45 -7.85 2.20
C VAL A 144 2.92 -7.56 1.97
N ASP A 145 3.22 -6.45 1.32
CA ASP A 145 4.56 -5.91 1.16
C ASP A 145 4.61 -4.57 1.90
N ASP A 146 5.36 -4.55 3.00
CA ASP A 146 5.46 -3.42 3.90
C ASP A 146 6.86 -2.82 3.81
N GLU A 147 6.97 -1.65 3.17
CA GLU A 147 8.23 -0.91 3.04
C GLU A 147 8.81 -0.48 4.40
N GLY A 148 7.97 -0.42 5.44
CA GLY A 148 8.38 -0.17 6.83
C GLY A 148 8.91 -1.41 7.56
N GLU A 149 8.85 -2.58 6.91
CA GLU A 149 9.32 -3.89 7.39
C GLU A 149 8.68 -4.33 8.74
N TYR A 150 7.65 -3.65 9.23
CA TYR A 150 7.00 -3.96 10.51
C TYR A 150 6.14 -5.21 10.42
N TRP A 151 5.53 -5.47 9.25
CA TRP A 151 4.77 -6.68 8.96
C TRP A 151 5.57 -7.96 9.26
N ASP A 152 6.84 -8.01 8.86
CA ASP A 152 7.69 -9.19 9.06
C ASP A 152 8.44 -9.16 10.39
N THR A 153 8.90 -7.98 10.82
CA THR A 153 9.81 -7.87 11.97
C THR A 153 9.11 -7.62 13.29
N GLY A 154 7.95 -6.94 13.28
CA GLY A 154 7.32 -6.39 14.48
C GLY A 154 8.15 -5.32 15.19
N ASP A 155 9.21 -4.80 14.57
CA ASP A 155 10.13 -3.84 15.21
C ASP A 155 9.63 -2.39 15.03
N ALA A 156 8.92 -1.91 16.04
CA ALA A 156 8.40 -0.54 16.06
C ALA A 156 9.50 0.54 16.07
N ARG A 157 10.70 0.23 16.59
CA ARG A 157 11.81 1.20 16.58
C ARG A 157 12.39 1.33 15.19
N LYS A 158 12.61 0.21 14.50
CA LYS A 158 13.05 0.21 13.10
C LYS A 158 12.09 1.00 12.21
N LEU A 159 10.78 0.77 12.36
CA LEU A 159 9.75 1.53 11.64
C LEU A 159 9.86 3.04 11.91
N GLN A 160 10.00 3.44 13.18
CA GLN A 160 10.17 4.84 13.56
C GLN A 160 11.43 5.45 12.93
N ASP A 161 12.57 4.76 13.01
CA ASP A 161 13.85 5.22 12.46
C ASP A 161 13.79 5.39 10.92
N GLN A 162 13.07 4.51 10.23
CA GLN A 162 12.84 4.62 8.78
C GLN A 162 11.98 5.83 8.43
N ILE A 163 10.84 6.01 9.10
CA ILE A 163 9.96 7.16 8.92
C ILE A 163 10.73 8.47 9.15
N ASP A 164 11.51 8.55 10.23
CA ASP A 164 12.30 9.74 10.56
C ASP A 164 13.38 10.01 9.51
N THR A 165 14.07 8.96 9.05
CA THR A 165 15.11 9.06 8.02
C THR A 165 14.54 9.63 6.73
N ILE A 166 13.40 9.11 6.27
CA ILE A 166 12.77 9.56 5.02
C ILE A 166 12.27 11.00 5.18
N ASN A 167 11.60 11.32 6.29
CA ASN A 167 11.09 12.66 6.55
C ASN A 167 12.21 13.70 6.67
N ALA A 168 13.37 13.33 7.24
CA ALA A 168 14.55 14.19 7.27
C ALA A 168 15.10 14.47 5.86
N ARG A 169 15.11 13.48 4.97
CA ARG A 169 15.50 13.65 3.56
C ARG A 169 14.55 14.59 2.82
N LEU A 170 13.23 14.42 2.98
CA LEU A 170 12.24 15.33 2.38
C LEU A 170 12.40 16.77 2.91
N ALA A 171 12.69 16.93 4.21
CA ALA A 171 12.98 18.24 4.79
C ALA A 171 14.26 18.86 4.19
N ALA A 172 15.32 18.09 4.00
CA ALA A 172 16.55 18.55 3.35
C ALA A 172 16.30 18.99 1.90
N MET A 173 15.50 18.22 1.15
CA MET A 173 15.10 18.57 -0.22
C MET A 173 14.32 19.89 -0.29
N LYS A 174 13.35 20.12 0.60
CA LYS A 174 12.63 21.41 0.70
C LYS A 174 13.57 22.58 1.05
N ARG A 175 14.61 22.32 1.84
CA ARG A 175 15.65 23.32 2.14
C ARG A 175 16.57 23.60 0.94
N ALA A 176 16.78 22.63 0.05
CA ALA A 176 17.58 22.83 -1.17
C ALA A 176 16.78 23.46 -2.31
N ARG A 177 15.49 23.15 -2.42
CA ARG A 177 14.57 23.58 -3.48
C ARG A 177 13.34 24.24 -2.88
N ARG A 178 13.34 25.58 -2.84
CA ARG A 178 12.25 26.40 -2.25
C ARG A 178 10.93 26.34 -3.02
N ASP A 179 10.97 25.87 -4.26
CA ASP A 179 9.78 25.65 -5.10
C ASP A 179 9.02 24.37 -4.74
N LEU A 180 9.65 23.42 -4.04
CA LEU A 180 9.00 22.19 -3.59
C LEU A 180 8.06 22.45 -2.42
N LYS A 181 6.85 21.92 -2.50
CA LYS A 181 5.84 21.90 -1.44
C LYS A 181 5.46 20.46 -1.13
N GLY A 182 5.26 20.15 0.15
CA GLY A 182 4.73 18.84 0.54
C GLY A 182 4.93 18.50 2.02
N PRO A 183 4.23 17.47 2.53
CA PRO A 183 3.33 16.59 1.76
C PRO A 183 2.07 17.31 1.23
N VAL A 184 1.53 16.83 0.11
CA VAL A 184 0.29 17.34 -0.50
C VAL A 184 -0.72 16.22 -0.54
N THR A 185 -1.87 16.42 0.12
CA THR A 185 -3.01 15.50 0.03
C THR A 185 -3.85 15.86 -1.21
N MET A 186 -4.01 14.88 -2.09
CA MET A 186 -4.82 14.96 -3.31
C MET A 186 -6.31 14.82 -2.97
N PRO A 187 -7.24 15.20 -3.88
CA PRO A 187 -8.68 15.11 -3.62
C PRO A 187 -9.19 13.70 -3.31
N ASP A 188 -8.52 12.66 -3.81
CA ASP A 188 -8.80 11.25 -3.52
C ASP A 188 -8.22 10.76 -2.18
N GLY A 189 -7.49 11.63 -1.46
CA GLY A 189 -6.84 11.33 -0.19
C GLY A 189 -5.43 10.77 -0.31
N ARG A 190 -4.91 10.52 -1.53
CA ARG A 190 -3.52 10.10 -1.74
C ARG A 190 -2.56 11.23 -1.39
N ILE A 191 -1.36 10.89 -0.95
CA ILE A 191 -0.37 11.86 -0.49
C ILE A 191 0.86 11.82 -1.39
N VAL A 192 1.13 12.95 -2.04
CA VAL A 192 2.36 13.19 -2.79
C VAL A 192 3.41 13.77 -1.84
N ASP A 193 4.60 13.17 -1.81
CA ASP A 193 5.65 13.56 -0.87
C ASP A 193 6.11 15.01 -1.07
N LEU A 194 6.39 15.39 -2.32
CA LEU A 194 6.79 16.73 -2.74
C LEU A 194 6.30 17.03 -4.16
N MET A 195 5.82 18.25 -4.41
CA MET A 195 5.45 18.78 -5.72
C MET A 195 6.21 20.08 -5.98
N GLY A 196 6.77 20.23 -7.18
CA GLY A 196 7.35 21.49 -7.65
C GLY A 196 6.29 22.42 -8.24
N ARG A 197 6.70 23.65 -8.60
CA ARG A 197 5.96 24.43 -9.59
C ARG A 197 6.41 23.98 -10.98
N ASP A 198 5.45 23.74 -11.86
CA ASP A 198 5.69 23.52 -13.29
C ASP A 198 6.44 24.71 -13.92
#